data_AF-A0AAQ4EKU4-F1
#
_entry.id   AF-A0AAQ4EKU4-F1
#
_cell.length_a   1.000
_cell.length_b   1.000
_cell.length_c   1.000
_cell.angle_alpha   90.00
_cell.angle_beta   90.00
_cell.angle_gamma   90.00
#
_symmetry.space_group_name_H-M   'P 1'
#
loop_
_entity.id
_entity.type
_entity.pdbx_description
1 polymer ?
#
loop_
_entity_poly.entity_id
_entity_poly.type
_entity_poly.pdbx_seq_one_letter_code
_entity_poly.pdbx_strand_id
1 'polypeptide(L)'
;MQFVEDVMLGALYWENWYNNQSTLADDRNILYENRLLGSPRIRQLRVRNDSCNVHSDFKKAITQCFDSYSPHFEEKGPFGLMNGSAWTYHTEKELKGADHWGLLSSYSGAGYYADLGITKEAATQVMADLKENLWIGRATRAVFLDFTVYNANVNLFCVIK
;
A
#
# COMPACT_ATOMS: atom_id res chain seq x y z
N MET A 1 -6.07 9.86 5.51
CA MET A 1 -4.68 9.37 5.28
C MET A 1 -3.66 10.22 6.03
N GLN A 2 -3.96 10.60 7.27
CA GLN A 2 -3.10 11.55 8.01
C GLN A 2 -1.71 10.98 8.32
N PHE A 3 -1.60 9.68 8.63
CA PHE A 3 -0.31 9.00 8.81
C PHE A 3 0.62 9.12 7.58
N VAL A 4 0.07 9.03 6.37
CA VAL A 4 0.85 9.09 5.14
C VAL A 4 1.47 10.47 4.97
N GLU A 5 0.65 11.50 5.15
CA GLU A 5 1.01 12.90 4.96
C GLU A 5 1.96 13.39 6.06
N ASP A 6 1.66 13.05 7.32
CA ASP A 6 2.36 13.62 8.48
C ASP A 6 3.63 12.85 8.85
N VAL A 7 3.69 11.54 8.56
CA VAL A 7 4.75 10.65 9.07
C VAL A 7 5.47 9.96 7.94
N MET A 8 4.75 9.16 7.13
CA MET A 8 5.36 8.22 6.19
C MET A 8 6.27 8.91 5.17
N LEU A 9 5.77 9.96 4.51
CA LEU A 9 6.52 10.67 3.46
C LEU A 9 7.77 11.36 4.01
N GLY A 10 7.66 12.00 5.18
CA GLY A 10 8.80 12.63 5.85
C GLY A 10 9.83 11.64 6.38
N ALA A 11 9.38 10.47 6.82
CA ALA A 11 10.27 9.43 7.36
C ALA A 11 11.04 8.68 6.27
N LEU A 12 10.43 8.46 5.09
CA LEU A 12 11.04 7.72 3.98
C LEU A 12 11.93 8.61 3.09
N TYR A 13 11.51 9.84 2.82
CA TYR A 13 12.17 10.72 1.86
C TYR A 13 12.83 11.92 2.55
N TRP A 14 14.10 11.74 2.93
CA TRP A 14 14.94 12.76 3.54
C TRP A 14 15.65 13.60 2.47
N GLU A 15 15.43 14.91 2.50
CA GLU A 15 15.94 15.84 1.47
C GLU A 15 16.83 16.95 2.03
N ASN A 16 16.86 17.10 3.35
CA ASN A 16 17.66 18.11 4.02
C ASN A 16 18.46 17.47 5.17
N TRP A 17 19.63 18.05 5.44
CA TRP A 17 20.39 17.84 6.66
C TRP A 17 19.70 18.48 7.87
N TYR A 18 20.21 18.18 9.07
CA TYR A 18 19.70 18.71 10.33
C TYR A 18 19.77 20.25 10.42
N ASN A 19 20.63 20.88 9.61
CA ASN A 19 20.79 22.32 9.51
C ASN A 19 19.97 22.95 8.36
N ASN A 20 18.98 22.23 7.82
CA ASN A 20 18.14 22.64 6.69
C ASN A 20 18.87 22.88 5.35
N GLN A 21 20.12 22.44 5.21
CA GLN A 21 20.79 22.42 3.91
C GLN A 21 20.32 21.22 3.10
N SER A 22 20.03 21.41 1.81
CA SER A 22 19.59 20.31 0.94
C SER A 22 20.69 19.27 0.73
N THR A 23 20.30 18.00 0.75
CA THR A 23 21.17 16.87 0.43
C THR A 23 21.28 16.68 -1.09
N LEU A 24 22.43 16.18 -1.55
CA LEU A 24 22.55 15.66 -2.91
C LEU A 24 21.67 14.41 -3.05
N ALA A 25 21.18 14.13 -4.26
CA ALA A 25 20.31 12.97 -4.51
C ALA A 25 20.94 11.63 -4.08
N ASP A 26 22.25 11.50 -4.24
CA ASP A 26 23.00 10.30 -3.86
C ASP A 26 23.15 10.15 -2.33
N ASP A 27 23.07 11.26 -1.59
CA ASP A 27 23.19 11.31 -0.12
C ASP A 27 21.84 11.26 0.60
N ARG A 28 20.73 11.09 -0.15
CA ARG A 28 19.39 10.93 0.42
C ARG A 28 19.25 9.56 1.08
N ASN A 29 19.61 9.52 2.36
CA ASN A 29 19.53 8.34 3.21
C ASN A 29 18.60 8.62 4.40
N ILE A 30 17.82 7.61 4.79
CA ILE A 30 17.00 7.64 5.99
C ILE A 30 17.94 7.69 7.19
N LEU A 31 17.78 8.72 8.02
CA LEU A 31 18.69 9.02 9.13
C LEU A 31 20.17 9.10 8.68
N TYR A 32 20.40 9.60 7.46
CA TYR A 32 21.73 9.83 6.85
C TYR A 32 22.58 8.59 6.52
N GLU A 33 22.25 7.41 7.06
CA GLU A 33 23.06 6.20 6.89
C GLU A 33 22.35 5.05 6.15
N ASN A 34 21.02 5.02 6.17
CA ASN A 34 20.26 3.92 5.61
C ASN A 34 19.72 4.28 4.22
N ARG A 35 20.21 3.61 3.19
CA ARG A 35 19.78 3.83 1.82
C ARG A 35 18.45 3.12 1.57
N LEU A 36 17.43 3.87 1.13
CA LEU A 36 16.19 3.28 0.62
C LEU A 36 16.47 2.62 -0.74
N LEU A 37 16.12 1.35 -0.89
CA LEU A 37 16.35 0.59 -2.11
C LEU A 37 15.08 0.51 -2.95
N GLY A 38 15.14 1.05 -4.15
CA GLY A 38 14.03 1.06 -5.10
C GLY A 38 12.88 1.97 -4.66
N SER A 39 11.69 1.67 -5.16
CA SER A 39 10.46 2.37 -4.78
C SER A 39 9.74 1.59 -3.69
N PRO A 40 9.31 2.22 -2.59
CA PRO A 40 8.30 1.66 -1.71
C PRO A 40 7.04 1.30 -2.51
N ARG A 41 6.38 0.22 -2.11
CA ARG A 41 5.16 -0.29 -2.74
C ARG A 41 4.03 -0.32 -1.72
N ILE A 42 2.92 0.33 -2.04
CA ILE A 42 1.66 0.13 -1.32
C ILE A 42 0.82 -0.91 -2.05
N ARG A 43 0.22 -1.85 -1.31
CA ARG A 43 -0.62 -2.91 -1.87
C ARG A 43 -1.87 -3.09 -1.03
N GLN A 44 -3.03 -3.36 -1.64
CA GLN A 44 -4.25 -3.67 -0.92
C GLN A 44 -4.94 -4.94 -1.38
N LEU A 45 -5.72 -5.51 -0.46
CA LEU A 45 -6.69 -6.56 -0.71
C LEU A 45 -8.10 -6.04 -0.44
N ARG A 46 -9.03 -6.48 -1.28
CA ARG A 46 -10.45 -6.10 -1.25
C ARG A 46 -11.32 -7.34 -1.31
N VAL A 47 -12.52 -7.25 -0.76
CA VAL A 47 -13.55 -8.29 -0.87
C VAL A 47 -14.72 -7.84 -1.74
N ARG A 48 -15.40 -8.80 -2.37
CA ARG A 48 -16.56 -8.53 -3.23
C ARG A 48 -17.77 -8.05 -2.44
N ASN A 49 -18.64 -7.30 -3.11
CA ASN A 49 -19.88 -6.73 -2.54
C ASN A 49 -20.99 -7.76 -2.25
N ASP A 50 -20.86 -8.98 -2.76
CA ASP A 50 -21.80 -10.08 -2.56
C ASP A 50 -21.26 -11.13 -1.57
N SER A 51 -20.22 -10.77 -0.80
CA SER A 51 -19.54 -11.68 0.11
C SER A 51 -20.36 -12.07 1.34
N CYS A 52 -21.44 -11.35 1.65
CA CYS A 52 -22.36 -11.71 2.73
C CYS A 52 -23.84 -11.57 2.34
N ASN A 53 -24.70 -12.27 3.08
CA ASN A 53 -26.14 -12.26 2.89
C ASN A 53 -26.80 -11.30 3.90
N VAL A 54 -27.37 -10.21 3.38
CA VAL A 54 -28.14 -9.25 4.18
C VAL A 54 -29.49 -9.88 4.56
N HIS A 55 -29.83 -9.82 5.86
CA HIS A 55 -31.10 -10.32 6.37
C HIS A 55 -32.31 -9.67 5.65
N SER A 56 -33.38 -10.44 5.43
CA SER A 56 -34.53 -10.05 4.59
C SER A 56 -35.08 -8.66 4.91
N ASP A 57 -35.16 -8.34 6.19
CA ASP A 57 -35.77 -7.10 6.69
C ASP A 57 -34.94 -5.86 6.31
N PHE A 58 -33.62 -6.02 6.14
CA PHE A 58 -32.71 -4.94 5.81
C PHE A 58 -32.36 -4.85 4.33
N LYS A 59 -32.79 -5.79 3.49
CA LYS A 59 -32.48 -5.81 2.04
C LYS A 59 -32.93 -4.54 1.31
N LYS A 60 -33.97 -3.85 1.83
CA LYS A 60 -34.43 -2.57 1.26
C LYS A 60 -33.50 -1.39 1.54
N ALA A 61 -32.78 -1.43 2.66
CA ALA A 61 -31.93 -0.33 3.12
C ALA A 61 -30.44 -0.59 2.86
N ILE A 62 -30.00 -1.85 2.93
CA ILE A 62 -28.61 -2.25 2.77
C ILE A 62 -28.45 -2.96 1.42
N THR A 63 -27.89 -2.25 0.45
CA THR A 63 -27.65 -2.75 -0.91
C THR A 63 -26.25 -3.33 -1.11
N GLN A 64 -25.35 -3.12 -0.16
CA GLN A 64 -23.95 -3.53 -0.23
C GLN A 64 -23.51 -4.30 1.01
N CYS A 65 -22.81 -5.41 0.81
CA CYS A 65 -22.38 -6.32 1.88
C CYS A 65 -20.93 -6.74 1.69
N PHE A 66 -20.08 -6.46 2.67
CA PHE A 66 -18.66 -6.85 2.61
C PHE A 66 -18.34 -7.67 3.87
N ASP A 67 -18.07 -8.95 3.70
CA ASP A 67 -17.75 -9.87 4.80
C ASP A 67 -16.26 -9.80 5.20
N SER A 68 -15.87 -10.57 6.20
CA SER A 68 -14.48 -10.80 6.58
C SER A 68 -13.65 -11.29 5.38
N TYR A 69 -12.35 -11.02 5.41
CA TYR A 69 -11.47 -11.50 4.34
C TYR A 69 -11.45 -13.04 4.32
N SER A 70 -11.62 -13.58 3.12
CA SER A 70 -11.25 -14.94 2.79
C SER A 70 -10.73 -14.96 1.35
N PRO A 71 -9.82 -15.87 0.99
CA PRO A 71 -9.36 -16.01 -0.40
C PRO A 71 -10.50 -16.28 -1.39
N HIS A 72 -11.62 -16.86 -0.92
CA HIS A 72 -12.81 -17.13 -1.74
C HIS A 72 -13.59 -15.85 -2.06
N PHE A 73 -13.64 -14.87 -1.15
CA PHE A 73 -14.36 -13.61 -1.31
C PHE A 73 -13.49 -12.46 -1.85
N GLU A 74 -12.24 -12.74 -2.19
CA GLU A 74 -11.33 -11.75 -2.74
C GLU A 74 -11.88 -11.14 -4.05
N GLU A 75 -11.81 -9.81 -4.16
CA GLU A 75 -12.19 -9.06 -5.36
C GLU A 75 -11.04 -9.07 -6.36
N LYS A 76 -11.30 -9.61 -7.54
CA LYS A 76 -10.32 -9.81 -8.61
C LYS A 76 -10.61 -8.96 -9.85
N GLY A 77 -11.71 -8.21 -9.86
CA GLY A 77 -12.08 -7.30 -10.94
C GLY A 77 -11.46 -5.90 -10.78
N PRO A 78 -11.34 -5.11 -11.85
CA PRO A 78 -10.90 -3.73 -11.72
C PRO A 78 -11.93 -2.88 -10.93
N PHE A 79 -11.46 -1.82 -10.27
CA PHE A 79 -12.33 -0.90 -9.53
C PHE A 79 -11.86 0.55 -9.67
N GLY A 80 -12.68 1.50 -9.23
CA GLY A 80 -12.33 2.93 -9.27
C GLY A 80 -12.05 3.40 -10.69
N LEU A 81 -10.85 3.94 -10.93
CA LEU A 81 -10.43 4.43 -12.25
C LEU A 81 -10.20 3.33 -13.29
N MET A 82 -10.11 2.06 -12.86
CA MET A 82 -9.90 0.89 -13.73
C MET A 82 -8.66 0.96 -14.62
N ASN A 83 -7.73 1.87 -14.32
CA ASN A 83 -6.55 2.13 -15.14
C ASN A 83 -5.31 2.17 -14.25
N GLY A 84 -4.25 1.46 -14.65
CA GLY A 84 -3.02 1.36 -13.88
C GLY A 84 -3.07 0.30 -12.78
N SER A 85 -1.89 -0.07 -12.27
CA SER A 85 -1.71 -1.21 -11.35
C SER A 85 -2.44 -1.06 -10.02
N ALA A 86 -2.72 0.18 -9.61
CA ALA A 86 -3.45 0.48 -8.39
C ALA A 86 -4.95 0.10 -8.49
N TRP A 87 -5.48 0.00 -9.71
CA TRP A 87 -6.92 -0.14 -9.95
C TRP A 87 -7.28 -1.46 -10.64
N THR A 88 -6.27 -2.24 -11.04
CA THR A 88 -6.40 -3.57 -11.64
C THR A 88 -5.78 -4.63 -10.73
N TYR A 89 -6.45 -5.78 -10.64
CA TYR A 89 -6.02 -6.88 -9.78
C TYR A 89 -4.82 -7.61 -10.39
N HIS A 90 -3.87 -7.99 -9.54
CA HIS A 90 -2.72 -8.80 -9.92
C HIS A 90 -2.67 -10.03 -9.01
N THR A 91 -2.41 -11.18 -9.62
CA THR A 91 -2.24 -12.44 -8.91
C THR A 91 -0.93 -12.45 -8.11
N GLU A 92 -0.88 -13.28 -7.08
CA GLU A 92 0.33 -13.49 -6.28
C GLU A 92 1.55 -13.87 -7.14
N LYS A 93 1.34 -14.69 -8.18
CA LYS A 93 2.40 -15.10 -9.11
C LYS A 93 2.95 -13.92 -9.91
N GLU A 94 2.10 -13.01 -10.37
CA GLU A 94 2.51 -11.81 -11.10
C GLU A 94 3.30 -10.85 -10.20
N LEU A 95 2.86 -10.70 -8.95
CA LEU A 95 3.54 -9.88 -7.96
C LEU A 95 4.78 -10.55 -7.35
N LYS A 96 4.98 -11.85 -7.61
CA LYS A 96 5.97 -12.69 -6.91
C LYS A 96 5.84 -12.55 -5.40
N GLY A 97 4.59 -12.41 -4.93
CA GLY A 97 4.24 -12.29 -3.53
C GLY A 97 4.17 -13.66 -2.87
N ALA A 98 3.90 -13.64 -1.57
CA ALA A 98 3.55 -14.81 -0.78
C ALA A 98 2.50 -14.39 0.26
N ASP A 99 1.79 -15.37 0.80
CA ASP A 99 0.84 -15.15 1.89
C ASP A 99 1.49 -14.43 3.08
N HIS A 100 0.79 -13.44 3.63
CA HIS A 100 1.16 -12.74 4.84
C HIS A 100 0.20 -13.11 5.96
N TRP A 101 0.73 -13.70 7.03
CA TRP A 101 -0.05 -14.04 8.21
C TRP A 101 -0.21 -12.81 9.11
N GLY A 102 -1.44 -12.25 9.14
CA GLY A 102 -1.81 -11.18 10.07
C GLY A 102 -2.62 -11.68 11.26
N LEU A 103 -2.97 -10.76 12.17
CA LEU A 103 -3.70 -11.09 13.40
C LEU A 103 -5.07 -11.77 13.16
N LEU A 104 -5.80 -11.32 12.14
CA LEU A 104 -7.18 -11.76 11.88
C LEU A 104 -7.28 -12.92 10.88
N SER A 105 -6.37 -12.97 9.91
CA SER A 105 -6.36 -13.95 8.82
C SER A 105 -4.98 -14.00 8.17
N SER A 106 -4.73 -15.05 7.41
CA SER A 106 -3.70 -15.04 6.36
C SER A 106 -4.24 -14.31 5.14
N TYR A 107 -3.42 -13.45 4.54
CA TYR A 107 -3.74 -12.61 3.41
C TYR A 107 -2.89 -13.00 2.20
N SER A 108 -3.49 -13.16 1.04
CA SER A 108 -2.76 -13.56 -0.17
C SER A 108 -1.67 -12.56 -0.58
N GLY A 109 -0.67 -13.04 -1.33
CA GLY A 109 0.35 -12.19 -1.95
C GLY A 109 -0.16 -11.37 -3.15
N ALA A 110 -1.46 -11.42 -3.45
CA ALA A 110 -2.09 -10.79 -4.60
C ALA A 110 -2.61 -9.38 -4.29
N GLY A 111 -3.34 -8.78 -5.23
CA GLY A 111 -4.12 -7.56 -5.01
C GLY A 111 -3.76 -6.42 -5.95
N TYR A 112 -4.03 -5.20 -5.48
CA TYR A 112 -3.85 -3.97 -6.23
C TYR A 112 -2.67 -3.22 -5.65
N TYR A 113 -1.74 -2.72 -6.46
CA TYR A 113 -0.53 -2.09 -5.95
C TYR A 113 -0.17 -0.80 -6.68
N ALA A 114 0.49 0.10 -5.96
CA ALA A 114 1.11 1.29 -6.51
C ALA A 114 2.55 1.39 -5.99
N ASP A 115 3.47 1.67 -6.89
CA ASP A 115 4.84 2.03 -6.54
C ASP A 115 4.88 3.56 -6.32
N LEU A 116 5.37 3.99 -5.16
CA LEU A 116 5.34 5.41 -4.76
C LEU A 116 6.38 6.26 -5.51
N GLY A 117 7.39 5.64 -6.11
CA GLY A 117 8.54 6.31 -6.70
C GLY A 117 9.67 6.55 -5.69
N ILE A 118 10.75 7.13 -6.20
CA ILE A 118 12.00 7.36 -5.47
C ILE A 118 12.12 8.77 -4.88
N THR A 119 11.23 9.69 -5.28
CA THR A 119 11.22 11.07 -4.77
C THR A 119 9.98 11.32 -3.91
N LYS A 120 10.09 12.30 -3.02
CA LYS A 120 9.00 12.71 -2.15
C LYS A 120 7.83 13.26 -2.96
N GLU A 121 8.11 14.01 -4.02
CA GLU A 121 7.09 14.61 -4.89
C GLU A 121 6.28 13.52 -5.61
N ALA A 122 6.95 12.52 -6.19
CA ALA A 122 6.29 11.42 -6.86
C ALA A 122 5.39 10.64 -5.88
N ALA A 123 5.92 10.33 -4.69
CA ALA A 123 5.17 9.63 -3.66
C ALA A 123 3.97 10.44 -3.17
N THR A 124 4.12 11.76 -3.04
CA THR A 124 3.04 12.66 -2.65
C THR A 124 1.93 12.68 -3.70
N GLN A 125 2.29 12.76 -5.00
CA GLN A 125 1.33 12.73 -6.10
C GLN A 125 0.57 11.39 -6.14
N VAL A 126 1.28 10.27 -6.07
CA VAL A 126 0.65 8.94 -6.03
C VAL A 126 -0.32 8.84 -4.85
N MET A 127 0.10 9.24 -3.65
CA MET A 127 -0.78 9.15 -2.48
C MET A 127 -1.98 10.10 -2.53
N ALA A 128 -1.83 11.29 -3.12
CA ALA A 128 -2.93 12.21 -3.37
C ALA A 128 -3.95 11.60 -4.35
N ASP A 129 -3.49 11.06 -5.48
CA ASP A 129 -4.35 10.41 -6.47
C ASP A 129 -5.13 9.22 -5.87
N LEU A 130 -4.47 8.39 -5.06
CA LEU A 130 -5.11 7.27 -4.36
C LEU A 130 -6.15 7.75 -3.33
N LYS A 131 -5.88 8.86 -2.64
CA LYS A 131 -6.80 9.45 -1.66
C LYS A 131 -8.05 10.03 -2.34
N GLU A 132 -7.86 10.84 -3.37
CA GLU A 132 -8.93 11.52 -4.11
C GLU A 132 -9.89 10.52 -4.77
N ASN A 133 -9.36 9.39 -5.24
CA ASN A 133 -10.14 8.36 -5.92
C ASN A 133 -10.59 7.22 -4.99
N LEU A 134 -10.53 7.41 -3.67
CA LEU A 134 -11.04 6.47 -2.66
C LEU A 134 -10.47 5.05 -2.80
N TRP A 135 -9.15 4.96 -3.01
CA TRP A 135 -8.46 3.68 -3.16
C TRP A 135 -8.69 2.76 -1.95
N ILE A 136 -8.72 3.33 -0.74
CA ILE A 136 -9.16 2.66 0.48
C ILE A 136 -10.64 2.95 0.71
N GLY A 137 -11.45 1.90 0.85
CA GLY A 137 -12.89 2.03 1.08
C GLY A 137 -13.48 0.87 1.87
N ARG A 138 -14.82 0.76 1.88
CA ARG A 138 -15.57 -0.24 2.67
C ARG A 138 -15.19 -1.70 2.35
N ALA A 139 -14.76 -1.95 1.11
CA ALA A 139 -14.34 -3.26 0.63
C ALA A 139 -12.90 -3.64 1.04
N THR A 140 -12.07 -2.67 1.43
CA THR A 140 -10.66 -2.92 1.76
C THR A 140 -10.55 -3.75 3.04
N ARG A 141 -9.63 -4.73 3.06
CA ARG A 141 -9.38 -5.60 4.22
C ARG A 141 -7.95 -5.56 4.74
N ALA A 142 -7.00 -5.39 3.84
CA ALA A 142 -5.60 -5.24 4.19
C ALA A 142 -4.95 -4.19 3.29
N VAL A 143 -4.04 -3.42 3.87
CA VAL A 143 -3.15 -2.49 3.17
C VAL A 143 -1.75 -2.74 3.70
N PHE A 144 -0.82 -2.95 2.78
CA PHE A 144 0.59 -3.25 3.04
C PHE A 144 1.45 -2.10 2.51
N LEU A 145 2.53 -1.79 3.22
CA LEU A 145 3.57 -0.88 2.77
C LEU A 145 4.91 -1.63 2.83
N ASP A 146 5.38 -2.06 1.67
CA ASP A 146 6.59 -2.86 1.56
C ASP A 146 7.75 -1.99 1.05
N PHE A 147 8.87 -1.99 1.76
CA PHE A 147 10.11 -1.35 1.30
C PHE A 147 11.34 -1.98 1.96
N THR A 148 12.51 -1.74 1.37
CA THR A 148 13.78 -2.27 1.85
C THR A 148 14.76 -1.13 2.06
N VAL A 149 15.44 -1.14 3.20
CA VAL A 149 16.56 -0.24 3.47
C VAL A 149 17.86 -1.03 3.60
N TYR A 150 18.94 -0.44 3.15
CA TYR A 150 20.28 -1.02 3.24
C TYR A 150 21.22 -0.07 3.99
N ASN A 151 21.87 -0.59 5.02
CA ASN A 151 22.89 0.13 5.76
C ASN A 151 24.27 -0.27 5.23
N ALA A 152 24.99 0.69 4.62
CA ALA A 152 26.30 0.45 4.04
C ALA A 152 27.42 0.33 5.09
N ASN A 153 27.25 0.93 6.28
CA ASN A 153 28.26 0.91 7.34
C ASN A 153 28.45 -0.50 7.93
N VAL A 154 27.36 -1.27 8.03
CA VAL A 154 27.36 -2.63 8.60
C VAL A 154 26.97 -3.71 7.58
N ASN A 155 26.80 -3.36 6.31
CA ASN A 155 26.41 -4.27 5.23
C ASN A 155 25.15 -5.10 5.57
N LEU A 156 24.09 -4.42 5.99
CA LEU A 156 22.85 -5.05 6.46
C LEU A 156 21.64 -4.57 5.63
N PHE A 157 20.81 -5.53 5.20
CA PHE A 157 19.50 -5.26 4.62
C PHE A 157 18.42 -5.39 5.69
N CYS A 158 17.50 -4.43 5.74
CA CYS A 158 16.28 -4.51 6.53
C CYS A 158 15.08 -4.42 5.58
N VAL A 159 14.20 -5.41 5.65
CA VAL A 159 12.99 -5.51 4.84
C VAL A 159 11.80 -5.20 5.74
N ILE A 160 11.00 -4.21 5.37
CA ILE A 160 9.86 -3.72 6.14
C ILE A 160 8.57 -4.08 5.37
N LYS A 161 7.57 -4.56 6.12
CA LYS A 161 6.20 -4.86 5.68
C LYS A 161 5.21 -4.40 6.73
#